data_AF-A0A1I7UWE0-F1
#
_entry.id   AF-A0A1I7UWE0-F1
#
_cell.length_a   1.000
_cell.length_b   1.000
_cell.length_c   1.000
_cell.angle_alpha   90.00
_cell.angle_beta   90.00
_cell.angle_gamma   90.00
#
_symmetry.space_group_name_H-M   'P 1'
#
loop_
_entity.id
_entity.type
_entity.pdbx_description
1 polymer ?
#
loop_
_entity_poly.entity_id
_entity_poly.type
_entity_poly.pdbx_seq_one_letter_code
_entity_poly.pdbx_strand_id
1 'polypeptide(L)'
;MSVVSVFLIGMKSLIVLIPLLIIIRLGITNSMISNTSNFCDKESNIKFEHCANKLLEFGNDYRNWESTNFPSQDLPIIMKLKVQCEQVPKCFKSLSPNCRNEFPMIENFPVWCRRIYLFSGDFSKCSGKINQIAGSSKCAKEFFGVDFIEKPKDVKCEIMKNDKECILESVQKTCANKMSDVLKMVFF
;
A
#
# COMPACT_ATOMS: atom_id res chain seq x y z
N MET A 1 -62.83 8.86 29.55
CA MET A 1 -62.35 8.52 28.20
C MET A 1 -61.75 7.12 28.25
N SER A 2 -62.25 6.19 27.44
CA SER A 2 -61.86 4.78 27.51
C SER A 2 -60.43 4.58 26.99
N VAL A 3 -59.61 3.88 27.76
CA VAL A 3 -58.20 3.52 27.43
C VAL A 3 -58.08 2.88 26.04
N VAL A 4 -59.14 2.18 25.61
CA VAL A 4 -59.26 1.56 24.29
C VAL A 4 -59.21 2.56 23.14
N SER A 5 -59.78 3.77 23.29
CA SER A 5 -59.78 4.77 22.20
C SER A 5 -58.40 5.39 22.00
N VAL A 6 -57.61 5.55 23.08
CA VAL A 6 -56.24 6.08 23.02
C VAL A 6 -55.29 5.04 22.38
N PHE A 7 -55.44 3.76 22.73
CA PHE A 7 -54.68 2.67 22.10
C PHE A 7 -54.97 2.51 20.60
N LEU A 8 -56.23 2.64 20.19
CA LEU A 8 -56.61 2.54 18.78
C LEU A 8 -56.10 3.73 17.95
N ILE A 9 -56.06 4.95 18.51
CA ILE A 9 -55.48 6.12 17.85
C ILE A 9 -53.95 5.95 17.75
N GLY A 10 -53.30 5.49 18.82
CA GLY A 10 -51.86 5.20 18.83
C GLY A 10 -51.44 4.15 17.78
N MET A 11 -52.21 3.07 17.63
CA MET A 11 -51.96 2.06 16.60
C MET A 11 -52.14 2.61 15.17
N LYS A 12 -53.18 3.43 14.93
CA LYS A 12 -53.39 4.04 13.61
C LYS A 12 -52.25 4.99 13.23
N SER A 13 -51.74 5.76 14.18
CA SER A 13 -50.55 6.60 13.96
C SER A 13 -49.31 5.76 13.67
N LEU A 14 -49.11 4.64 14.38
CA LEU A 14 -47.96 3.75 14.17
C LEU A 14 -47.98 3.08 12.77
N ILE A 15 -49.17 2.68 12.30
CA ILE A 15 -49.37 2.07 10.98
C ILE A 15 -49.00 3.03 9.84
N VAL A 16 -49.14 4.34 10.03
CA VAL A 16 -48.75 5.35 9.03
C VAL A 16 -47.28 5.76 9.17
N LEU A 17 -46.78 5.85 10.41
CA LEU A 17 -45.40 6.27 10.69
C LEU A 17 -44.37 5.24 10.25
N ILE A 18 -44.63 3.94 10.43
CA ILE A 18 -43.66 2.89 10.09
C ILE A 18 -43.38 2.85 8.57
N PRO A 19 -44.36 2.81 7.66
CA PRO A 19 -44.13 2.88 6.22
C PRO A 19 -43.46 4.18 5.80
N LEU A 20 -43.84 5.32 6.39
CA LEU A 20 -43.24 6.62 6.08
C LEU A 20 -41.75 6.64 6.45
N LEU A 21 -41.38 6.12 7.62
CA LEU A 21 -39.99 5.99 8.06
C LEU A 21 -39.19 5.01 7.18
N ILE A 22 -39.83 3.94 6.68
CA ILE A 22 -39.20 3.02 5.73
C ILE A 22 -38.96 3.71 4.39
N ILE A 23 -39.92 4.48 3.86
CA ILE A 23 -39.76 5.23 2.61
C ILE A 23 -38.68 6.31 2.76
N ILE A 24 -38.64 7.03 3.89
CA ILE A 24 -37.59 8.00 4.18
C ILE A 24 -36.23 7.31 4.27
N ARG A 25 -36.12 6.17 4.96
CA ARG A 25 -34.87 5.40 5.00
C ARG A 25 -34.46 4.91 3.62
N LEU A 26 -35.36 4.33 2.84
CA LEU A 26 -35.08 3.91 1.46
C LEU A 26 -34.68 5.08 0.57
N GLY A 27 -35.32 6.25 0.74
CA GLY A 27 -34.95 7.49 0.06
C GLY A 27 -33.57 7.99 0.44
N ILE A 28 -33.23 7.97 1.73
CA ILE A 28 -31.89 8.33 2.23
C ILE A 28 -30.85 7.33 1.72
N THR A 29 -31.08 6.02 1.86
CA THR A 29 -30.16 4.98 1.38
C THR A 29 -29.99 5.04 -0.14
N ASN A 30 -31.06 5.23 -0.92
CA ASN A 30 -30.97 5.39 -2.37
C ASN A 30 -30.30 6.72 -2.77
N SER A 31 -30.52 7.81 -2.02
CA SER A 31 -29.81 9.08 -2.26
C SER A 31 -28.32 9.00 -1.90
N MET A 32 -27.98 8.21 -0.87
CA MET A 32 -26.62 7.98 -0.41
C MET A 32 -25.89 7.03 -1.36
N ILE A 33 -26.58 6.02 -1.90
CA ILE A 33 -26.10 5.13 -2.97
C ILE A 33 -25.96 5.90 -4.29
N SER A 34 -26.90 6.79 -4.65
CA SER A 34 -26.78 7.62 -5.87
C SER A 34 -25.72 8.70 -5.76
N ASN A 35 -25.39 9.16 -4.55
CA ASN A 35 -24.28 10.08 -4.29
C ASN A 35 -22.92 9.39 -4.08
N THR A 36 -22.89 8.05 -3.98
CA THR A 36 -21.64 7.27 -3.92
C THR A 36 -21.36 6.49 -5.21
N SER A 37 -22.35 6.33 -6.10
CA SER A 37 -22.13 5.75 -7.42
C SER A 37 -21.68 6.82 -8.42
N ASN A 38 -20.39 6.78 -8.76
CA ASN A 38 -19.74 7.42 -9.91
C ASN A 38 -19.12 8.83 -9.67
N PHE A 39 -18.08 8.89 -8.84
CA PHE A 39 -17.05 9.95 -9.00
C PHE A 39 -16.17 9.75 -10.26
N CYS A 40 -16.30 8.59 -10.91
CA CYS A 40 -15.63 8.21 -12.13
C CYS A 40 -16.66 7.76 -13.16
N ASP A 41 -16.60 8.32 -14.36
CA ASP A 41 -17.35 7.80 -15.50
C ASP A 41 -16.89 6.36 -15.83
N LYS A 42 -17.69 5.64 -16.62
CA LYS A 42 -17.42 4.24 -16.99
C LYS A 42 -16.06 4.03 -17.67
N GLU A 43 -15.60 4.99 -18.46
CA GLU A 43 -14.30 4.93 -19.14
C GLU A 43 -13.14 5.12 -18.15
N SER A 44 -13.29 6.06 -17.21
CA SER A 44 -12.37 6.31 -16.10
C SER A 44 -12.27 5.09 -15.17
N ASN A 45 -13.36 4.38 -14.92
CA ASN A 45 -13.36 3.13 -14.16
C ASN A 45 -12.59 2.01 -14.87
N ILE A 46 -12.78 1.83 -16.19
CA ILE A 46 -12.03 0.83 -16.96
C ILE A 46 -10.52 1.15 -16.94
N LYS A 47 -10.15 2.43 -17.11
CA LYS A 47 -8.75 2.86 -17.02
C LYS A 47 -8.17 2.64 -15.61
N PHE A 48 -8.98 2.89 -14.58
CA PHE A 48 -8.60 2.65 -13.20
C PHE A 48 -8.36 1.15 -12.93
N GLU A 49 -9.28 0.27 -13.30
CA GLU A 49 -9.13 -1.18 -13.17
C GLU A 49 -7.87 -1.68 -13.90
N HIS A 50 -7.61 -1.15 -15.09
CA HIS A 50 -6.39 -1.46 -15.83
C HIS A 50 -5.13 -1.05 -15.06
N CYS A 51 -5.10 0.13 -14.45
CA CYS A 51 -3.96 0.57 -13.62
C CYS A 51 -3.84 -0.22 -12.30
N ALA A 52 -4.96 -0.57 -11.67
CA ALA A 52 -5.00 -1.41 -10.48
C ALA A 52 -4.43 -2.81 -10.76
N ASN A 53 -4.78 -3.41 -11.90
CA ASN A 53 -4.22 -4.69 -12.34
C ASN A 53 -2.70 -4.62 -12.54
N LYS A 54 -2.18 -3.53 -13.13
CA LYS A 54 -0.72 -3.29 -13.25
C LYS A 54 -0.03 -3.19 -11.88
N LEU A 55 -0.68 -2.56 -10.91
CA LEU A 55 -0.17 -2.47 -9.54
C LEU A 55 -0.17 -3.84 -8.84
N LEU A 56 -1.22 -4.64 -9.03
CA LEU A 56 -1.30 -6.01 -8.50
C LEU A 56 -0.24 -6.92 -9.12
N GLU A 57 -0.04 -6.84 -10.44
CA GLU A 57 1.03 -7.57 -11.15
C GLU A 57 2.40 -7.19 -10.58
N PHE A 58 2.68 -5.89 -10.45
CA PHE A 58 3.91 -5.41 -9.80
C PHE A 58 4.09 -6.00 -8.40
N GLY A 59 3.04 -5.99 -7.57
CA GLY A 59 3.12 -6.53 -6.21
C GLY A 59 3.48 -8.02 -6.18
N ASN A 60 2.96 -8.81 -7.12
CA ASN A 60 3.31 -10.22 -7.27
C ASN A 60 4.75 -10.41 -7.74
N ASP A 61 5.18 -9.69 -8.78
CA ASP A 61 6.54 -9.75 -9.29
C ASP A 61 7.56 -9.33 -8.21
N TYR A 62 7.22 -8.29 -7.44
CA TYR A 62 8.06 -7.79 -6.36
C TYR A 62 8.24 -8.82 -5.24
N ARG A 63 7.14 -9.45 -4.78
CA ARG A 63 7.19 -10.53 -3.78
C ARG A 63 7.96 -11.75 -4.29
N ASN A 64 7.83 -12.09 -5.58
CA ASN A 64 8.60 -13.16 -6.19
C ASN A 64 10.11 -12.83 -6.22
N TRP A 65 10.47 -11.60 -6.61
CA TRP A 65 11.86 -11.13 -6.59
C TRP A 65 12.46 -11.13 -5.17
N GLU A 66 11.63 -10.90 -4.16
CA GLU A 66 12.06 -10.92 -2.76
C GLU A 66 12.19 -12.34 -2.18
N SER A 67 11.18 -13.20 -2.36
CA SER A 67 10.98 -14.40 -1.55
C SER A 67 12.06 -15.49 -1.66
N THR A 68 12.76 -15.65 -2.79
CA THR A 68 13.52 -16.89 -3.03
C THR A 68 15.03 -16.79 -2.92
N ASN A 69 15.63 -15.59 -3.00
CA ASN A 69 17.08 -15.41 -2.84
C ASN A 69 17.39 -13.93 -2.62
N PHE A 70 16.71 -13.29 -1.66
CA PHE A 70 16.80 -11.84 -1.56
C PHE A 70 18.25 -11.36 -1.38
N PRO A 71 18.69 -10.42 -2.22
CA PRO A 71 18.05 -9.92 -3.44
C PRO A 71 18.37 -10.84 -4.61
N SER A 72 17.33 -11.28 -5.30
CA SER A 72 17.50 -12.12 -6.48
C SER A 72 18.31 -11.35 -7.52
N GLN A 73 19.34 -12.01 -8.07
CA GLN A 73 20.20 -11.48 -9.13
C GLN A 73 19.60 -11.76 -10.53
N ASP A 74 18.35 -12.22 -10.59
CA ASP A 74 17.62 -12.43 -11.84
C ASP A 74 17.46 -11.08 -12.57
N LEU A 75 18.32 -10.87 -13.56
CA LEU A 75 18.35 -9.64 -14.34
C LEU A 75 17.05 -9.41 -15.11
N PRO A 76 16.43 -10.42 -15.77
CA PRO A 76 15.10 -10.30 -16.34
C PRO A 76 14.03 -9.73 -15.39
N ILE A 77 13.90 -10.28 -14.17
CA ILE A 77 12.86 -9.79 -13.24
C ILE A 77 13.19 -8.39 -12.71
N ILE A 78 14.46 -8.08 -12.46
CA ILE A 78 14.89 -6.72 -12.07
C ILE A 78 14.54 -5.70 -13.17
N MET A 79 14.82 -6.03 -14.43
CA MET A 79 14.49 -5.16 -15.56
C MET A 79 12.97 -4.98 -15.69
N LYS A 80 12.19 -6.07 -15.56
CA LYS A 80 10.71 -6.01 -15.56
C LYS A 80 10.20 -5.05 -14.47
N LEU A 81 10.70 -5.20 -13.24
CA LEU A 81 10.33 -4.36 -12.10
C LEU A 81 10.70 -2.89 -12.30
N LYS A 82 11.89 -2.58 -12.85
CA LYS A 82 12.29 -1.21 -13.18
C LYS A 82 11.34 -0.58 -14.21
N VAL A 83 10.97 -1.31 -15.25
CA VAL A 83 10.00 -0.86 -16.24
C VAL A 83 8.63 -0.59 -15.59
N GLN A 84 8.16 -1.49 -14.74
CA GLN A 84 6.90 -1.30 -14.00
C GLN A 84 6.95 -0.07 -13.07
N CYS A 85 8.09 0.19 -12.42
CA CYS A 85 8.32 1.39 -11.61
C CYS A 85 8.14 2.71 -12.38
N GLU A 86 8.39 2.70 -13.69
CA GLU A 86 8.13 3.85 -14.54
C GLU A 86 6.69 3.87 -15.07
N GLN A 87 6.11 2.70 -15.38
CA GLN A 87 4.81 2.58 -16.04
C GLN A 87 3.62 2.76 -15.10
N VAL A 88 3.66 2.18 -13.89
CA VAL A 88 2.54 2.21 -12.95
C VAL A 88 2.21 3.66 -12.53
N PRO A 89 3.18 4.51 -12.13
CA PRO A 89 2.87 5.91 -11.81
C PRO A 89 2.33 6.70 -13.01
N LYS A 90 2.83 6.41 -14.22
CA LYS A 90 2.31 7.03 -15.46
C LYS A 90 0.85 6.63 -15.71
N CYS A 91 0.48 5.39 -15.41
CA CYS A 91 -0.90 4.91 -15.51
C CYS A 91 -1.83 5.69 -14.57
N PHE A 92 -1.45 5.88 -13.30
CA PHE A 92 -2.29 6.62 -12.36
C PHE A 92 -2.28 8.13 -12.61
N LYS A 93 -1.24 8.69 -13.22
CA LYS A 93 -1.19 10.12 -13.62
C LYS A 93 -2.26 10.48 -14.65
N SER A 94 -2.65 9.56 -15.52
CA SER A 94 -3.67 9.81 -16.56
C SER A 94 -5.11 9.66 -16.05
N LEU A 95 -5.30 9.22 -14.79
CA LEU A 95 -6.63 9.11 -14.18
C LEU A 95 -7.09 10.44 -13.59
N SER A 96 -8.40 10.69 -13.68
CA SER A 96 -9.04 11.83 -13.02
C SER A 96 -8.74 11.79 -11.50
N PRO A 97 -8.42 12.94 -10.87
CA PRO A 97 -8.12 13.01 -9.43
C PRO A 97 -9.21 12.38 -8.56
N ASN A 98 -10.47 12.48 -8.98
CA ASN A 98 -11.63 11.94 -8.27
C ASN A 98 -11.63 10.40 -8.20
N CYS A 99 -10.84 9.73 -9.05
CA CYS A 99 -10.71 8.28 -9.12
C CYS A 99 -9.51 7.70 -8.37
N ARG A 100 -8.61 8.56 -7.82
CA ARG A 100 -7.35 8.09 -7.21
C ARG A 100 -7.46 7.72 -5.73
N ASN A 101 -8.54 8.12 -5.07
CA ASN A 101 -8.64 8.05 -3.60
C ASN A 101 -8.86 6.64 -3.03
N GLU A 102 -8.97 5.60 -3.87
CA GLU A 102 -9.37 4.25 -3.43
C GLU A 102 -8.22 3.24 -3.22
N PHE A 103 -6.95 3.57 -3.46
CA PHE A 103 -5.85 2.58 -3.33
C PHE A 103 -4.72 2.99 -2.37
N PRO A 104 -4.72 2.53 -1.11
CA PRO A 104 -3.63 2.79 -0.14
C PRO A 104 -2.29 2.14 -0.55
N MET A 105 -2.29 1.10 -1.38
CA MET A 105 -1.05 0.49 -1.91
C MET A 105 -0.20 1.46 -2.74
N ILE A 106 -0.78 2.52 -3.32
CA ILE A 106 -0.03 3.55 -4.05
C ILE A 106 0.98 4.24 -3.13
N GLU A 107 0.71 4.37 -1.84
CA GLU A 107 1.61 5.06 -0.91
C GLU A 107 2.94 4.32 -0.72
N ASN A 108 2.91 2.98 -0.77
CA ASN A 108 4.11 2.15 -0.63
C ASN A 108 4.85 1.93 -1.97
N PHE A 109 4.20 2.20 -3.09
CA PHE A 109 4.77 1.98 -4.42
C PHE A 109 6.11 2.70 -4.66
N PRO A 110 6.26 4.01 -4.33
CA PRO A 110 7.54 4.69 -4.45
C PRO A 110 8.66 4.04 -3.62
N VAL A 111 8.31 3.46 -2.46
CA VAL A 111 9.27 2.80 -1.56
C VAL A 111 9.75 1.48 -2.16
N TRP A 112 8.84 0.67 -2.71
CA TRP A 112 9.20 -0.56 -3.44
C TRP A 112 10.15 -0.26 -4.60
N CYS A 113 9.86 0.79 -5.38
CA CYS A 113 10.71 1.17 -6.49
C CYS A 113 12.10 1.63 -6.06
N ARG A 114 12.22 2.50 -5.04
CA ARG A 114 13.53 2.89 -4.51
C ARG A 114 14.36 1.70 -4.07
N ARG A 115 13.71 0.71 -3.46
CA ARG A 115 14.34 -0.52 -3.00
C ARG A 115 14.88 -1.37 -4.16
N ILE A 116 14.13 -1.50 -5.24
CA ILE A 116 14.61 -2.15 -6.48
C ILE A 116 15.87 -1.45 -6.99
N TYR A 117 15.87 -0.11 -7.10
CA TYR A 117 17.02 0.64 -7.58
C TYR A 117 18.22 0.55 -6.64
N LEU A 118 18.02 0.54 -5.32
CA LEU A 118 19.10 0.34 -4.36
C LEU A 118 19.76 -1.03 -4.55
N PHE A 119 18.99 -2.12 -4.47
CA PHE A 119 19.55 -3.47 -4.48
C PHE A 119 20.05 -3.95 -5.83
N SER A 120 19.69 -3.24 -6.90
CA SER A 120 20.23 -3.42 -8.26
C SER A 120 21.22 -2.34 -8.70
N GLY A 121 21.52 -1.37 -7.84
CA GLY A 121 22.43 -0.24 -8.10
C GLY A 121 23.80 -0.48 -7.48
N ASP A 122 24.45 0.57 -6.95
CA ASP A 122 25.77 0.43 -6.31
C ASP A 122 25.78 -0.52 -5.11
N PHE A 123 24.66 -0.60 -4.38
CA PHE A 123 24.50 -1.52 -3.26
C PHE A 123 24.39 -2.99 -3.73
N SER A 124 24.18 -3.26 -5.03
CA SER A 124 24.10 -4.63 -5.59
C SER A 124 25.32 -5.49 -5.28
N LYS A 125 26.50 -4.87 -5.17
CA LYS A 125 27.75 -5.55 -4.82
C LYS A 125 27.74 -6.15 -3.41
N CYS A 126 26.97 -5.52 -2.52
CA CYS A 126 26.70 -6.01 -1.17
C CYS A 126 25.46 -6.89 -1.10
N SER A 127 24.56 -6.75 -2.08
CA SER A 127 23.19 -7.17 -1.97
C SER A 127 23.08 -8.69 -1.82
N GLY A 128 23.89 -9.49 -2.54
CA GLY A 128 23.97 -10.94 -2.34
C GLY A 128 24.39 -11.42 -0.93
N LYS A 129 24.86 -10.52 -0.06
CA LYS A 129 25.19 -10.81 1.35
C LYS A 129 24.13 -10.31 2.33
N ILE A 130 23.00 -9.79 1.87
CA ILE A 130 21.93 -9.32 2.75
C ILE A 130 21.41 -10.43 3.65
N ASN A 131 21.31 -11.66 3.16
CA ASN A 131 20.91 -12.79 4.00
C ASN A 131 21.92 -13.05 5.14
N GLN A 132 23.21 -12.77 4.93
CA GLN A 132 24.21 -12.84 6.00
C GLN A 132 24.06 -11.67 6.99
N ILE A 133 23.74 -10.47 6.50
CA ILE A 133 23.48 -9.28 7.32
C ILE A 133 22.22 -9.49 8.19
N ALA A 134 21.12 -9.91 7.58
CA ALA A 134 19.85 -10.19 8.24
C ALA A 134 19.94 -11.42 9.15
N GLY A 135 20.69 -12.45 8.76
CA GLY A 135 20.87 -13.66 9.57
C GLY A 135 21.69 -13.45 10.84
N SER A 136 22.58 -12.44 10.85
CA SER A 136 23.46 -12.15 11.98
C SER A 136 22.95 -11.05 12.92
N SER A 137 21.93 -10.29 12.51
CA SER A 137 21.44 -9.14 13.26
C SER A 137 19.93 -8.98 13.18
N LYS A 138 19.28 -8.92 14.36
CA LYS A 138 17.81 -8.76 14.46
C LYS A 138 17.34 -7.43 13.85
N CYS A 139 18.06 -6.33 14.10
CA CYS A 139 17.74 -5.01 13.57
C CYS A 139 17.81 -4.99 12.03
N ALA A 140 18.81 -5.69 11.48
CA ALA A 140 19.01 -5.76 10.05
C ALA A 140 17.98 -6.68 9.38
N LYS A 141 17.59 -7.78 10.05
CA LYS A 141 16.49 -8.63 9.62
C LYS A 141 15.18 -7.85 9.51
N GLU A 142 14.88 -7.04 10.52
CA GLU A 142 13.68 -6.21 10.51
C GLU A 142 13.75 -5.20 9.35
N PHE A 143 14.83 -4.43 9.24
CA PHE A 143 14.98 -3.41 8.19
C PHE A 143 14.97 -3.96 6.76
N PHE A 144 15.68 -5.07 6.51
CA PHE A 144 15.79 -5.68 5.19
C PHE A 144 14.62 -6.61 4.85
N GLY A 145 13.66 -6.84 5.73
CA GLY A 145 12.45 -7.61 5.41
C GLY A 145 11.44 -6.81 4.58
N VAL A 146 10.50 -7.49 3.91
CA VAL A 146 9.34 -6.83 3.29
C VAL A 146 8.37 -6.26 4.29
N ASP A 147 8.21 -6.93 5.44
CA ASP A 147 7.31 -6.48 6.51
C ASP A 147 7.64 -5.05 6.95
N PHE A 148 8.91 -4.63 6.91
CA PHE A 148 9.29 -3.26 7.22
C PHE A 148 8.67 -2.23 6.28
N ILE A 149 8.49 -2.58 5.00
CA ILE A 149 7.92 -1.67 4.01
C ILE A 149 6.43 -1.46 4.26
N GLU A 150 5.74 -2.52 4.65
CA GLU A 150 4.30 -2.53 4.91
C GLU A 150 3.93 -1.83 6.23
N LYS A 151 4.91 -1.62 7.13
CA LYS A 151 4.70 -0.85 8.36
C LYS A 151 4.26 0.60 8.07
N PRO A 152 3.45 1.20 8.95
CA PRO A 152 3.13 2.63 8.92
C PRO A 152 4.38 3.53 8.96
N LYS A 153 4.28 4.76 8.45
CA LYS A 153 5.42 5.69 8.31
C LYS A 153 6.06 6.04 9.65
N ASP A 154 5.25 6.32 10.66
CA ASP A 154 5.67 6.60 12.04
C ASP A 154 6.47 5.44 12.63
N VAL A 155 5.98 4.21 12.47
CA VAL A 155 6.68 3.00 12.91
C VAL A 155 8.01 2.81 12.17
N LYS A 156 8.04 3.04 10.84
CA LYS A 156 9.28 3.01 10.05
C LYS A 156 10.31 4.02 10.57
N CYS A 157 9.88 5.26 10.84
CA CYS A 157 10.75 6.31 11.37
C CYS A 157 11.31 5.95 12.75
N GLU A 158 10.50 5.36 13.63
CA GLU A 158 10.94 4.93 14.95
C GLU A 158 11.98 3.81 14.88
N ILE A 159 11.71 2.75 14.10
CA ILE A 159 12.67 1.66 13.87
C ILE A 159 13.98 2.22 13.31
N MET A 160 13.91 3.07 12.28
CA MET A 160 15.11 3.66 11.68
C MET A 160 15.90 4.52 12.66
N LYS A 161 15.24 5.24 13.57
CA LYS A 161 15.91 6.04 14.60
C LYS A 161 16.63 5.16 15.62
N ASN A 162 15.97 4.08 16.06
CA ASN A 162 16.47 3.21 17.12
C ASN A 162 17.56 2.24 16.62
N ASP A 163 17.43 1.77 15.38
CA ASP A 163 18.28 0.70 14.84
C ASP A 163 19.37 1.20 13.88
N LYS A 164 19.47 2.52 13.65
CA LYS A 164 20.39 3.13 12.69
C LYS A 164 21.81 2.61 12.80
N GLU A 165 22.40 2.70 13.98
CA GLU A 165 23.80 2.32 14.22
C GLU A 165 23.99 0.82 14.00
N CYS A 166 23.06 0.01 14.50
CA CYS A 166 23.05 -1.43 14.33
C CYS A 166 23.00 -1.85 12.85
N ILE A 167 22.15 -1.21 12.04
CA ILE A 167 22.05 -1.48 10.59
C ILE A 167 23.35 -1.10 9.88
N LEU A 168 23.87 0.10 10.16
CA LEU A 168 25.11 0.59 9.54
C LEU A 168 26.29 -0.31 9.88
N GLU A 169 26.46 -0.70 11.14
CA GLU A 169 27.52 -1.62 11.56
C GLU A 169 27.40 -2.99 10.91
N SER A 170 26.18 -3.54 10.83
CA SER A 170 25.96 -4.85 10.21
C SER A 170 26.37 -4.83 8.74
N VAL A 171 26.07 -3.74 8.03
CA VAL A 171 26.49 -3.55 6.64
C VAL A 171 27.99 -3.31 6.52
N GLN A 172 28.60 -2.52 7.39
CA GLN A 172 30.05 -2.28 7.39
C GLN A 172 30.83 -3.58 7.56
N LYS A 173 30.41 -4.40 8.55
CA LYS A 173 31.04 -5.69 8.87
C LYS A 173 30.97 -6.68 7.71
N THR A 174 29.88 -6.69 6.94
CA THR A 174 29.67 -7.69 5.87
C THR A 174 30.06 -7.19 4.47
N CYS A 175 29.94 -5.89 4.20
CA CYS A 175 30.00 -5.31 2.85
C CYS A 175 30.96 -4.13 2.66
N ALA A 176 31.69 -3.73 3.71
CA ALA A 176 32.62 -2.61 3.77
C ALA A 176 31.99 -1.21 3.94
N ASN A 177 32.82 -0.28 4.41
CA ASN A 177 32.41 1.09 4.80
C ASN A 177 31.71 1.87 3.69
N LYS A 178 32.20 1.76 2.44
CA LYS A 178 31.60 2.43 1.29
C LYS A 178 30.11 2.08 1.09
N MET A 179 29.70 0.86 1.43
CA MET A 179 28.30 0.42 1.28
C MET A 179 27.40 0.95 2.41
N SER A 180 27.97 1.18 3.59
CA SER A 180 27.31 1.90 4.69
C SER A 180 27.03 3.35 4.30
N ASP A 181 27.97 3.99 3.61
CA ASP A 181 27.78 5.38 3.13
C ASP A 181 26.72 5.48 2.03
N VAL A 182 26.63 4.48 1.14
CA VAL A 182 25.52 4.39 0.16
C VAL A 182 24.17 4.31 0.87
N LEU A 183 24.04 3.53 1.95
CA LEU A 183 22.80 3.48 2.74
C LEU A 183 22.46 4.82 3.39
N LYS A 184 23.47 5.55 3.89
CA LYS A 184 23.28 6.90 4.44
C LYS A 184 22.67 7.85 3.41
N MET A 185 23.12 7.82 2.16
CA MET A 185 22.63 8.72 1.11
C MET A 185 21.22 8.39 0.60
N VAL A 186 20.77 7.14 0.74
CA VAL A 186 19.48 6.67 0.18
C VAL A 186 18.33 6.76 1.18
N PHE A 187 18.61 6.63 2.48
CA PHE A 187 17.58 6.47 3.51
C PHE A 187 17.60 7.51 4.62
N PHE A 188 18.69 8.27 4.78
CA PHE A 188 18.90 9.20 5.88
C PHE A 188 19.25 10.60 5.37
#